data_AF-A0A2T1CS78-F1
#
_entry.id   AF-A0A2T1CS78-F1
#
_cell.length_a   1.000
_cell.length_b   1.000
_cell.length_c   1.000
_cell.angle_alpha   90.00
_cell.angle_beta   90.00
_cell.angle_gamma   90.00
#
_symmetry.space_group_name_H-M   'P 1'
#
loop_
_entity.id
_entity.type
_entity.pdbx_description
1 polymer ?
#
loop_
_entity_poly.entity_id
_entity_poly.type
_entity_poly.pdbx_seq_one_letter_code
_entity_poly.pdbx_strand_id
1 'polypeptide(L)'
;MQNISSINHSIYLESEQNQLKIVDQLLEGSESDRQILMNWMIDNQQQSENLALGKAYHALYLNTNPRIQAFLEQNFPLGVVPLTSTSGIDYQPLQKLLAQQDFQGADMLTLQKMCELAGAAATERKWIYFTEVINLPSADLITLDRLWLMSSVGKFGFSVQRRIWLSVGKDFTKLWTKINWKSGNAWTRYPQGFTWDLSAPAGHLPLSNQLRGVRVIDAIFTHPAWTKQD
;
A
#
# COMPACT_ATOMS: atom_id res chain seq x y z
N MET A 1 -28.69 7.28 -17.01
CA MET A 1 -28.16 7.60 -18.36
C MET A 1 -26.66 7.78 -18.23
N GLN A 2 -25.85 6.80 -18.65
CA GLN A 2 -24.40 6.99 -18.74
C GLN A 2 -24.11 8.10 -19.75
N ASN A 3 -23.34 9.11 -19.35
CA ASN A 3 -23.02 10.23 -20.21
C ASN A 3 -22.00 9.75 -21.25
N ILE A 4 -22.41 9.64 -22.51
CA ILE A 4 -21.59 9.08 -23.60
C ILE A 4 -20.26 9.85 -23.76
N SER A 5 -20.20 11.10 -23.33
CA SER A 5 -18.97 11.90 -23.30
C SER A 5 -17.92 11.39 -22.31
N SER A 6 -18.30 10.72 -21.22
CA SER A 6 -17.32 10.23 -20.23
C SER A 6 -16.56 9.00 -20.73
N ILE A 7 -17.16 8.17 -21.57
CA ILE A 7 -16.55 6.92 -22.08
C ILE A 7 -15.48 7.20 -23.13
N ASN A 8 -15.57 8.34 -23.84
CA ASN A 8 -14.58 8.74 -24.86
C ASN A 8 -13.37 9.49 -24.29
N HIS A 9 -13.24 9.58 -22.97
CA HIS A 9 -12.11 10.27 -22.34
C HIS A 9 -10.82 9.44 -22.47
N SER A 10 -9.67 10.10 -22.65
CA SER A 10 -8.38 9.42 -22.88
C SER A 10 -7.97 8.46 -21.76
N ILE A 11 -8.43 8.69 -20.53
CA ILE A 11 -8.15 7.83 -19.36
C ILE A 11 -8.52 6.34 -19.58
N TYR A 12 -9.50 6.04 -20.42
CA TYR A 12 -9.93 4.66 -20.71
C TYR A 12 -9.05 3.93 -21.72
N LEU A 13 -8.22 4.64 -22.48
CA LEU A 13 -7.42 4.09 -23.58
C LEU A 13 -5.91 4.08 -23.28
N GLU A 14 -5.50 4.79 -22.23
CA GLU A 14 -4.12 5.03 -21.89
C GLU A 14 -3.53 3.96 -20.98
N SER A 15 -2.20 3.83 -21.03
CA SER A 15 -1.46 2.96 -20.11
C SER A 15 -1.62 3.41 -18.65
N GLU A 16 -1.47 2.51 -17.68
CA GLU A 16 -1.54 2.84 -16.23
C GLU A 16 -0.63 4.01 -15.84
N GLN A 17 0.58 4.07 -16.43
CA GLN A 17 1.52 5.16 -16.19
C GLN A 17 0.98 6.52 -16.67
N ASN A 18 0.28 6.55 -17.80
CA ASN A 18 -0.34 7.76 -18.32
C ASN A 18 -1.64 8.10 -17.58
N GLN A 19 -2.40 7.08 -17.15
CA GLN A 19 -3.59 7.27 -16.31
C GLN A 19 -3.24 8.02 -15.03
N LEU A 20 -2.09 7.76 -14.40
CA LEU A 20 -1.64 8.51 -13.21
C LEU A 20 -1.58 10.03 -13.40
N LYS A 21 -1.15 10.49 -14.59
CA LYS A 21 -1.07 11.92 -14.93
C LYS A 21 -2.46 12.47 -15.24
N ILE A 22 -3.29 11.69 -15.91
CA ILE A 22 -4.67 12.09 -16.23
C ILE A 22 -5.50 12.22 -14.95
N VAL A 23 -5.29 11.33 -13.97
CA VAL A 23 -5.93 11.44 -12.65
C VAL A 23 -5.59 12.77 -11.98
N ASP A 24 -4.34 13.25 -12.03
CA ASP A 24 -3.98 14.58 -11.48
C ASP A 24 -4.76 15.70 -12.17
N GLN A 25 -4.78 15.68 -13.51
CA GLN A 25 -5.51 16.67 -14.31
C GLN A 25 -7.00 16.70 -13.98
N LEU A 26 -7.62 15.52 -13.82
CA LEU A 26 -9.05 15.43 -13.49
C LEU A 26 -9.36 15.85 -12.05
N LEU A 27 -8.42 15.66 -11.12
CA LEU A 27 -8.56 16.08 -9.72
C LEU A 27 -8.46 17.59 -9.55
N GLU A 28 -7.59 18.25 -10.32
CA GLU A 28 -7.38 19.71 -10.35
C GLU A 28 -8.43 20.45 -11.19
N GLY A 29 -9.17 19.72 -12.02
CA GLY A 29 -10.15 20.25 -12.94
C GLY A 29 -11.50 20.63 -12.31
N SER A 30 -12.49 20.70 -13.18
CA SER A 30 -13.87 21.06 -12.87
C SER A 30 -14.68 19.93 -12.23
N GLU A 31 -15.90 20.23 -11.79
CA GLU A 31 -16.86 19.20 -11.34
C GLU A 31 -17.18 18.17 -12.44
N SER A 32 -17.17 18.56 -13.72
CA SER A 32 -17.32 17.60 -14.81
C SER A 32 -16.12 16.65 -14.93
N ASP A 33 -14.91 17.13 -14.67
CA ASP A 33 -13.70 16.30 -14.68
C ASP A 33 -13.73 15.30 -13.52
N ARG A 34 -14.20 15.74 -12.35
CA ARG A 34 -14.46 14.88 -11.19
C ARG A 34 -15.50 13.80 -11.51
N GLN A 35 -16.55 14.11 -12.26
CA GLN A 35 -17.53 13.11 -12.69
C GLN A 35 -16.94 12.09 -13.67
N ILE A 36 -16.07 12.52 -14.59
CA ILE A 36 -15.35 11.61 -15.49
C ILE A 36 -14.47 10.65 -14.69
N LEU A 37 -13.74 11.17 -13.70
CA LEU A 37 -12.89 10.37 -12.81
C LEU A 37 -13.72 9.34 -12.04
N MET A 38 -14.83 9.76 -11.42
CA MET A 38 -15.70 8.86 -10.65
C MET A 38 -16.32 7.76 -11.52
N ASN A 39 -16.74 8.07 -12.76
CA ASN A 39 -17.23 7.06 -13.70
C ASN A 39 -16.13 6.06 -14.06
N TRP A 40 -14.93 6.55 -14.36
CA TRP A 40 -13.78 5.71 -14.68
C TRP A 40 -13.41 4.79 -13.51
N MET A 41 -13.48 5.29 -12.27
CA MET A 41 -13.22 4.48 -11.09
C MET A 41 -14.22 3.33 -10.97
N ILE A 42 -15.52 3.57 -11.22
CA ILE A 42 -16.55 2.50 -11.21
C ILE A 42 -16.19 1.41 -12.23
N ASP A 43 -15.87 1.80 -13.46
CA ASP A 43 -15.56 0.87 -14.54
C ASP A 43 -14.28 0.05 -14.27
N ASN A 44 -13.39 0.55 -13.41
CA ASN A 44 -12.13 -0.09 -13.06
C ASN A 44 -12.12 -0.73 -11.65
N GLN A 45 -13.27 -0.87 -10.99
CA GLN A 45 -13.39 -1.40 -9.61
C GLN A 45 -12.65 -2.71 -9.34
N GLN A 46 -12.51 -3.57 -10.36
CA GLN A 46 -11.86 -4.87 -10.24
C GLN A 46 -10.34 -4.84 -10.52
N GLN A 47 -9.79 -3.71 -10.95
CA GLN A 47 -8.36 -3.57 -11.26
C GLN A 47 -7.56 -3.16 -10.01
N SER A 48 -7.46 -4.07 -9.04
CA SER A 48 -6.79 -3.81 -7.76
C SER A 48 -5.28 -3.53 -7.84
N GLU A 49 -4.67 -3.69 -9.01
CA GLU A 49 -3.25 -3.41 -9.26
C GLU A 49 -3.04 -2.09 -10.01
N ASN A 50 -4.11 -1.46 -10.50
CA ASN A 50 -4.02 -0.19 -11.21
C ASN A 50 -3.73 0.96 -10.22
N LEU A 51 -2.48 1.39 -10.15
CA LEU A 51 -2.05 2.44 -9.23
C LEU A 51 -2.78 3.78 -9.43
N ALA A 52 -3.29 4.06 -10.63
CA ALA A 52 -4.09 5.26 -10.88
C ALA A 52 -5.44 5.22 -10.16
N LEU A 53 -6.04 4.03 -10.01
CA LEU A 53 -7.27 3.85 -9.23
C LEU A 53 -7.01 4.07 -7.74
N GLY A 54 -5.90 3.53 -7.24
CA GLY A 54 -5.42 3.79 -5.88
C GLY A 54 -5.25 5.27 -5.61
N LYS A 55 -4.52 5.97 -6.49
CA LYS A 55 -4.31 7.41 -6.41
C LYS A 55 -5.62 8.21 -6.40
N ALA A 56 -6.53 7.90 -7.32
CA ALA A 56 -7.84 8.55 -7.42
C ALA A 56 -8.65 8.36 -6.13
N TYR A 57 -8.73 7.13 -5.62
CA TYR A 57 -9.43 6.82 -4.39
C TYR A 57 -8.90 7.63 -3.20
N HIS A 58 -7.58 7.65 -2.97
CA HIS A 58 -6.99 8.36 -1.84
C HIS A 58 -7.18 9.87 -1.94
N ALA A 59 -7.04 10.44 -3.14
CA ALA A 59 -7.28 11.87 -3.36
C ALA A 59 -8.74 12.28 -3.10
N LEU A 60 -9.71 11.44 -3.52
CA LEU A 60 -11.12 11.68 -3.26
C LEU A 60 -11.50 11.44 -1.79
N TYR A 61 -10.86 10.47 -1.12
CA TYR A 61 -11.14 10.13 0.28
C TYR A 61 -10.84 11.27 1.24
N LEU A 62 -9.79 12.06 0.95
CA LEU A 62 -9.43 13.25 1.74
C LEU A 62 -10.33 14.46 1.48
N ASN A 63 -11.29 14.36 0.55
CA ASN A 63 -12.18 15.45 0.21
C ASN A 63 -13.38 15.54 1.18
N THR A 64 -13.78 16.76 1.54
CA THR A 64 -14.89 17.02 2.46
C THR A 64 -16.25 17.19 1.76
N ASN A 65 -16.31 17.08 0.43
CA ASN A 65 -17.55 17.22 -0.34
C ASN A 65 -18.49 16.02 -0.08
N PRO A 66 -19.71 16.24 0.43
CA PRO A 66 -20.66 15.16 0.74
C PRO A 66 -21.02 14.25 -0.44
N ARG A 67 -21.03 14.78 -1.68
CA ARG A 67 -21.31 13.96 -2.88
C ARG A 67 -20.23 12.92 -3.12
N ILE A 68 -18.99 13.28 -2.86
CA ILE A 68 -17.83 12.40 -3.06
C ILE A 68 -17.77 11.37 -1.94
N GLN A 69 -18.06 11.78 -0.71
CA GLN A 69 -18.20 10.84 0.41
C GLN A 69 -19.29 9.80 0.12
N ALA A 70 -20.48 10.24 -0.29
CA ALA A 70 -21.57 9.33 -0.66
C ALA A 70 -21.19 8.42 -1.84
N PHE A 71 -20.49 8.94 -2.85
CA PHE A 71 -19.96 8.14 -3.95
C PHE A 71 -19.01 7.04 -3.48
N LEU A 72 -18.04 7.38 -2.60
CA LEU A 72 -17.07 6.41 -2.08
C LEU A 72 -17.74 5.37 -1.18
N GLU A 73 -18.69 5.78 -0.33
CA GLU A 73 -19.45 4.86 0.53
C GLU A 73 -20.29 3.87 -0.29
N GLN A 74 -20.90 4.34 -1.38
CA GLN A 74 -21.74 3.50 -2.24
C GLN A 74 -20.91 2.54 -3.11
N ASN A 75 -19.79 2.99 -3.66
CA ASN A 75 -19.06 2.29 -4.71
C ASN A 75 -17.76 1.62 -4.23
N PHE A 76 -17.17 2.11 -3.14
CA PHE A 76 -15.89 1.65 -2.59
C PHE A 76 -15.93 1.54 -1.05
N PRO A 77 -16.94 0.88 -0.45
CA PRO A 77 -17.12 0.84 1.01
C PRO A 77 -15.93 0.22 1.76
N LEU A 78 -15.16 -0.65 1.09
CA LEU A 78 -13.97 -1.32 1.61
C LEU A 78 -12.68 -0.85 0.93
N GLY A 79 -12.74 0.25 0.16
CA GLY A 79 -11.65 0.73 -0.68
C GLY A 79 -11.56 0.02 -2.03
N VAL A 80 -10.41 0.16 -2.68
CA VAL A 80 -10.11 -0.34 -4.04
C VAL A 80 -9.25 -1.62 -4.05
N VAL A 81 -8.91 -2.13 -2.87
CA VAL A 81 -8.11 -3.36 -2.70
C VAL A 81 -8.99 -4.44 -2.09
N PRO A 82 -9.12 -5.62 -2.72
CA PRO A 82 -9.77 -6.77 -2.10
C PRO A 82 -9.08 -7.15 -0.78
N LEU A 83 -9.82 -7.08 0.32
CA LEU A 83 -9.31 -7.35 1.67
C LEU A 83 -9.30 -8.86 1.97
N THR A 84 -8.50 -9.62 1.22
CA THR A 84 -8.46 -11.08 1.33
C THR A 84 -7.66 -11.55 2.54
N SER A 85 -8.22 -12.48 3.32
CA SER A 85 -7.51 -13.16 4.41
C SER A 85 -7.88 -14.63 4.44
N THR A 86 -6.89 -15.50 4.60
CA THR A 86 -7.11 -16.94 4.83
C THR A 86 -7.20 -17.29 6.32
N SER A 87 -6.81 -16.35 7.19
CA SER A 87 -6.85 -16.49 8.64
C SER A 87 -7.96 -15.67 9.30
N GLY A 88 -8.84 -15.04 8.51
CA GLY A 88 -9.96 -14.22 9.03
C GLY A 88 -9.52 -12.88 9.64
N ILE A 89 -8.36 -12.34 9.24
CA ILE A 89 -7.88 -11.03 9.66
C ILE A 89 -8.72 -9.93 9.01
N ASP A 90 -9.20 -9.00 9.84
CA ASP A 90 -9.85 -7.78 9.36
C ASP A 90 -8.80 -6.70 9.00
N TYR A 91 -8.72 -6.40 7.70
CA TYR A 91 -7.84 -5.36 7.16
C TYR A 91 -8.51 -4.01 6.95
N GLN A 92 -9.81 -3.87 7.22
CA GLN A 92 -10.52 -2.59 7.04
C GLN A 92 -9.90 -1.44 7.84
N PRO A 93 -9.48 -1.62 9.11
CA PRO A 93 -8.85 -0.54 9.85
C PRO A 93 -7.53 -0.07 9.20
N LEU A 94 -6.76 -0.99 8.62
CA LEU A 94 -5.53 -0.66 7.90
C LEU A 94 -5.83 0.10 6.62
N GLN A 95 -6.83 -0.35 5.86
CA GLN A 95 -7.29 0.34 4.65
C GLN A 95 -7.70 1.79 4.97
N LYS A 96 -8.44 2.02 6.06
CA LYS A 96 -8.86 3.36 6.49
C LYS A 96 -7.68 4.27 6.85
N LEU A 97 -6.71 3.77 7.63
CA LEU A 97 -5.51 4.54 7.99
C LEU A 97 -4.72 4.95 6.74
N LEU A 98 -4.55 4.03 5.79
CA LEU A 98 -3.86 4.30 4.53
C LEU A 98 -4.65 5.30 3.66
N ALA A 99 -5.98 5.17 3.60
CA ALA A 99 -6.85 6.13 2.90
C ALA A 99 -6.74 7.56 3.46
N GLN A 100 -6.52 7.67 4.77
CA GLN A 100 -6.30 8.93 5.49
C GLN A 100 -4.86 9.45 5.39
N GLN A 101 -3.96 8.70 4.73
CA GLN A 101 -2.52 8.95 4.72
C GLN A 101 -1.87 8.98 6.12
N ASP A 102 -2.49 8.34 7.12
CA ASP A 102 -1.85 8.08 8.41
C ASP A 102 -0.89 6.89 8.30
N PHE A 103 0.24 7.12 7.63
CA PHE A 103 1.22 6.07 7.37
C PHE A 103 1.91 5.58 8.65
N GLN A 104 2.01 6.42 9.68
CA GLN A 104 2.57 5.99 10.98
C GLN A 104 1.61 5.04 11.70
N GLY A 105 0.32 5.37 11.74
CA GLY A 105 -0.71 4.48 12.27
C GLY A 105 -0.79 3.17 11.48
N ALA A 106 -0.75 3.26 10.15
CA ALA A 106 -0.78 2.11 9.26
C ALA A 106 0.44 1.18 9.44
N ASP A 107 1.63 1.73 9.67
CA ASP A 107 2.85 0.96 9.95
C ASP A 107 2.73 0.15 11.24
N MET A 108 2.30 0.81 12.32
CA MET A 108 2.06 0.14 13.60
C MET A 108 1.01 -0.97 13.46
N LEU A 109 -0.10 -0.69 12.77
CA LEU A 109 -1.16 -1.68 12.56
C LEU A 109 -0.70 -2.82 11.65
N THR A 110 0.16 -2.57 10.67
CA THR A 110 0.74 -3.61 9.81
C THR A 110 1.51 -4.63 10.67
N LEU A 111 2.35 -4.17 11.61
CA LEU A 111 3.05 -5.08 12.53
C LEU A 111 2.07 -5.84 13.44
N GLN A 112 1.02 -5.18 13.94
CA GLN A 112 -0.01 -5.84 14.74
C GLN A 112 -0.70 -6.95 13.94
N LYS A 113 -1.07 -6.72 12.67
CA LYS A 113 -1.66 -7.74 11.80
C LYS A 113 -0.70 -8.90 11.52
N MET A 114 0.58 -8.63 11.32
CA MET A 114 1.57 -9.70 11.19
C MET A 114 1.71 -10.52 12.49
N CYS A 115 1.58 -9.90 13.66
CA CYS A 115 1.55 -10.62 14.93
C CYS A 115 0.27 -11.46 15.08
N GLU A 116 -0.90 -10.92 14.72
CA GLU A 116 -2.17 -11.66 14.72
C GLU A 116 -2.08 -12.93 13.84
N LEU A 117 -1.52 -12.80 12.63
CA LEU A 117 -1.29 -13.92 11.72
C LEU A 117 -0.31 -14.97 12.27
N ALA A 118 0.70 -14.54 13.03
CA ALA A 118 1.67 -15.42 13.67
C ALA A 118 1.12 -16.11 14.94
N GLY A 119 -0.07 -15.71 15.41
CA GLY A 119 -0.80 -16.35 16.51
C GLY A 119 -0.65 -15.65 17.86
N ALA A 120 -1.37 -16.17 18.87
CA ALA A 120 -1.56 -15.51 20.16
C ALA A 120 -0.26 -15.11 20.87
N ALA A 121 0.77 -15.96 20.84
CA ALA A 121 2.07 -15.67 21.46
C ALA A 121 2.79 -14.48 20.78
N ALA A 122 2.58 -14.28 19.48
CA ALA A 122 3.13 -13.15 18.75
C ALA A 122 2.39 -11.85 19.06
N THR A 123 1.07 -11.92 19.14
CA THR A 123 0.21 -10.80 19.56
C THR A 123 0.58 -10.31 20.96
N GLU A 124 0.78 -11.21 21.92
CA GLU A 124 1.13 -10.85 23.30
C GLU A 124 2.49 -10.13 23.37
N ARG A 125 3.51 -10.66 22.71
CA ARG A 125 4.86 -10.08 22.74
C ARG A 125 5.08 -8.90 21.79
N LYS A 126 4.17 -8.69 20.82
CA LYS A 126 4.16 -7.57 19.86
C LYS A 126 5.34 -7.53 18.88
N TRP A 127 5.86 -8.70 18.51
CA TRP A 127 6.86 -8.87 17.45
C TRP A 127 6.88 -10.32 16.95
N ILE A 128 7.39 -10.53 15.73
CA ILE A 128 7.41 -11.84 15.07
C ILE A 128 8.83 -12.41 14.95
N TYR A 129 8.95 -13.73 15.06
CA TYR A 129 10.14 -14.47 14.69
C TYR A 129 10.15 -14.75 13.19
N PHE A 130 11.34 -14.87 12.61
CA PHE A 130 11.49 -15.24 11.20
C PHE A 130 10.86 -16.62 10.88
N THR A 131 10.83 -17.55 11.84
CA THR A 131 10.17 -18.86 11.67
C THR A 131 8.65 -18.76 11.54
N GLU A 132 8.03 -17.75 12.16
CA GLU A 132 6.60 -17.50 12.01
C GLU A 132 6.31 -16.79 10.69
N VAL A 133 7.19 -15.88 10.27
CA VAL A 133 7.10 -15.22 8.95
C VAL A 133 7.00 -16.24 7.82
N ILE A 134 7.81 -17.30 7.86
CA ILE A 134 7.84 -18.37 6.84
C ILE A 134 6.46 -19.06 6.70
N ASN A 135 5.66 -19.07 7.76
CA ASN A 135 4.35 -19.72 7.80
C ASN A 135 3.18 -18.75 7.63
N LEU A 136 3.43 -17.46 7.40
CA LEU A 136 2.35 -16.51 7.15
C LEU A 136 1.63 -16.90 5.85
N PRO A 137 0.30 -16.82 5.81
CA PRO A 137 -0.40 -17.14 4.57
C PRO A 137 -0.06 -16.14 3.46
N SER A 138 0.15 -16.64 2.25
CA SER A 138 0.52 -15.79 1.11
C SER A 138 -0.55 -14.74 0.77
N ALA A 139 -1.83 -15.10 0.85
CA ALA A 139 -2.94 -14.18 0.57
C ALA A 139 -2.91 -12.96 1.50
N ASP A 140 -2.68 -13.19 2.78
CA ASP A 140 -2.60 -12.15 3.81
C ASP A 140 -1.40 -11.21 3.60
N LEU A 141 -0.23 -11.75 3.27
CA LEU A 141 0.96 -10.95 2.96
C LEU A 141 0.78 -10.13 1.66
N ILE A 142 0.09 -10.70 0.66
CA ILE A 142 -0.25 -10.00 -0.59
C ILE A 142 -1.27 -8.87 -0.31
N THR A 143 -2.28 -9.09 0.53
CA THR A 143 -3.25 -8.05 0.91
C THR A 143 -2.55 -6.88 1.59
N LEU A 144 -1.67 -7.17 2.58
CA LEU A 144 -0.87 -6.13 3.24
C LEU A 144 -0.04 -5.34 2.22
N ASP A 145 0.67 -6.02 1.33
CA ASP A 145 1.52 -5.35 0.33
C ASP A 145 0.72 -4.50 -0.66
N ARG A 146 -0.40 -5.02 -1.18
CA ARG A 146 -1.28 -4.30 -2.11
C ARG A 146 -1.88 -3.04 -1.48
N LEU A 147 -2.27 -3.10 -0.21
CA LEU A 147 -2.74 -1.92 0.53
C LEU A 147 -1.67 -0.82 0.58
N TRP A 148 -0.41 -1.19 0.85
CA TRP A 148 0.71 -0.24 0.85
C TRP A 148 1.04 0.29 -0.55
N LEU A 149 1.02 -0.57 -1.58
CA LEU A 149 1.28 -0.16 -2.97
C LEU A 149 0.23 0.85 -3.45
N MET A 150 -1.05 0.55 -3.27
CA MET A 150 -2.16 1.34 -3.80
C MET A 150 -2.32 2.69 -3.09
N SER A 151 -1.94 2.78 -1.81
CA SER A 151 -1.96 4.03 -1.03
C SER A 151 -0.75 4.93 -1.27
N SER A 152 0.31 4.40 -1.87
CA SER A 152 1.58 5.10 -2.06
C SER A 152 1.99 5.24 -3.52
N VAL A 153 1.10 4.93 -4.45
CA VAL A 153 1.39 4.93 -5.90
C VAL A 153 2.62 4.08 -6.21
N GLY A 154 2.68 2.89 -5.60
CA GLY A 154 3.75 1.91 -5.77
C GLY A 154 5.06 2.25 -5.05
N LYS A 155 5.08 3.27 -4.18
CA LYS A 155 6.30 3.71 -3.48
C LYS A 155 6.64 2.87 -2.25
N PHE A 156 5.62 2.37 -1.55
CA PHE A 156 5.74 1.60 -0.30
C PHE A 156 5.24 0.18 -0.48
N GLY A 157 5.72 -0.74 0.36
CA GLY A 157 5.39 -2.16 0.31
C GLY A 157 6.63 -3.05 0.46
N PHE A 158 6.42 -4.26 0.98
CA PHE A 158 7.46 -5.27 1.10
C PHE A 158 7.97 -5.74 -0.28
N SER A 159 7.10 -5.79 -1.29
CA SER A 159 7.50 -6.11 -2.67
C SER A 159 8.42 -5.04 -3.26
N VAL A 160 8.21 -3.76 -2.92
CA VAL A 160 9.09 -2.65 -3.31
C VAL A 160 10.46 -2.81 -2.65
N GLN A 161 10.48 -3.03 -1.34
CA GLN A 161 11.72 -3.26 -0.59
C GLN A 161 12.49 -4.47 -1.11
N ARG A 162 11.79 -5.59 -1.37
CA ARG A 162 12.36 -6.80 -1.96
C ARG A 162 13.01 -6.51 -3.32
N ARG A 163 12.34 -5.77 -4.20
CA ARG A 163 12.88 -5.39 -5.52
C ARG A 163 14.16 -4.58 -5.40
N ILE A 164 14.18 -3.61 -4.48
CA ILE A 164 15.37 -2.80 -4.18
C ILE A 164 16.48 -3.70 -3.64
N TRP A 165 16.20 -4.58 -2.68
CA TRP A 165 17.14 -5.54 -2.11
C TRP A 165 17.78 -6.44 -3.19
N LEU A 166 16.97 -6.97 -4.11
CA LEU A 166 17.46 -7.76 -5.24
C LEU A 166 18.37 -6.93 -6.16
N SER A 167 17.99 -5.69 -6.48
CA SER A 167 18.78 -4.80 -7.34
C SER A 167 20.15 -4.42 -6.76
N VAL A 168 20.32 -4.49 -5.44
CA VAL A 168 21.62 -4.24 -4.76
C VAL A 168 22.39 -5.52 -4.46
N GLY A 169 22.01 -6.64 -5.09
CA GLY A 169 22.70 -7.92 -4.95
C GLY A 169 22.44 -8.60 -3.61
N LYS A 170 21.22 -8.42 -3.05
CA LYS A 170 20.82 -8.95 -1.74
C LYS A 170 21.65 -8.43 -0.55
N ASP A 171 22.30 -7.28 -0.71
CA ASP A 171 23.08 -6.62 0.33
C ASP A 171 22.19 -5.72 1.19
N PHE A 172 21.93 -6.17 2.43
CA PHE A 172 21.14 -5.40 3.40
C PHE A 172 21.76 -4.05 3.74
N THR A 173 23.09 -3.93 3.78
CA THR A 173 23.77 -2.67 4.09
C THR A 173 23.43 -1.61 3.04
N LYS A 174 23.44 -2.00 1.76
CA LYS A 174 23.04 -1.12 0.65
C LYS A 174 21.54 -0.84 0.65
N LEU A 175 20.72 -1.82 1.02
CA LEU A 175 19.27 -1.64 1.15
C LEU A 175 18.94 -0.53 2.15
N TRP A 176 19.51 -0.59 3.36
CA TRP A 176 19.22 0.38 4.44
C TRP A 176 19.48 1.82 4.05
N THR A 177 20.55 2.07 3.29
CA THR A 177 20.83 3.39 2.76
C THR A 177 19.83 3.78 1.66
N LYS A 178 19.47 2.86 0.75
CA LYS A 178 18.50 3.15 -0.32
C LYS A 178 17.09 3.46 0.18
N ILE A 179 16.62 2.76 1.21
CA ILE A 179 15.29 2.98 1.80
C ILE A 179 15.32 3.96 2.98
N ASN A 180 16.46 4.60 3.24
CA ASN A 180 16.66 5.59 4.31
C ASN A 180 16.34 5.10 5.73
N TRP A 181 16.71 3.86 6.05
CA TRP A 181 16.68 3.32 7.42
C TRP A 181 18.00 3.51 8.15
N LYS A 182 19.08 3.78 7.41
CA LYS A 182 20.41 4.00 7.96
C LYS A 182 21.17 5.04 7.14
N SER A 183 21.73 6.04 7.83
CA SER A 183 22.63 7.05 7.24
C SER A 183 24.03 6.85 7.82
N GLY A 184 24.97 6.41 6.98
CA GLY A 184 26.29 5.98 7.41
C GLY A 184 26.21 4.87 8.47
N ASN A 185 26.67 5.16 9.68
CA ASN A 185 26.63 4.24 10.82
C ASN A 185 25.41 4.42 11.74
N ALA A 186 24.60 5.45 11.53
CA ALA A 186 23.46 5.76 12.39
C ALA A 186 22.18 5.14 11.84
N TRP A 187 21.47 4.40 12.69
CA TRP A 187 20.11 3.94 12.41
C TRP A 187 19.11 5.07 12.64
N THR A 188 18.09 5.13 11.77
CA THR A 188 16.97 6.04 11.93
C THR A 188 16.21 5.71 13.21
N ARG A 189 15.93 6.73 14.06
CA ARG A 189 15.28 6.54 15.35
C ARG A 189 13.76 6.53 15.21
N TYR A 190 13.10 5.47 15.68
CA TYR A 190 11.65 5.40 15.70
C TYR A 190 11.01 6.23 16.83
N PRO A 191 9.84 6.88 16.60
CA PRO A 191 9.23 7.11 15.30
C PRO A 191 9.75 8.38 14.59
N GLN A 192 10.34 9.34 15.32
CA GLN A 192 10.55 10.71 14.82
C GLN A 192 11.58 10.85 13.70
N GLY A 193 12.50 9.90 13.56
CA GLY A 193 13.52 9.93 12.50
C GLY A 193 13.01 9.44 11.14
N PHE A 194 11.88 8.73 11.11
CA PHE A 194 11.30 8.22 9.87
C PHE A 194 10.40 9.26 9.21
N THR A 195 10.24 9.16 7.89
CA THR A 195 9.38 10.04 7.10
C THR A 195 8.06 9.35 6.84
N TRP A 196 6.98 9.88 7.41
CA TRP A 196 5.65 9.26 7.43
C TRP A 196 4.70 9.82 6.36
N ASP A 197 5.25 10.16 5.19
CA ASP A 197 4.50 10.73 4.07
C ASP A 197 5.12 10.32 2.73
N LEU A 198 4.46 10.67 1.63
CA LEU A 198 4.87 10.30 0.27
C LEU A 198 6.16 11.00 -0.21
N SER A 199 6.80 11.87 0.57
CA SER A 199 8.14 12.40 0.27
C SER A 199 9.25 11.38 0.57
N ALA A 200 9.00 10.42 1.47
CA ALA A 200 9.95 9.36 1.84
C ALA A 200 10.40 8.52 0.62
N PRO A 201 11.62 7.95 0.57
CA PRO A 201 12.08 7.21 -0.60
C PRO A 201 11.27 5.92 -0.85
N ALA A 202 11.40 5.36 -2.07
CA ALA A 202 10.80 4.07 -2.38
C ALA A 202 11.28 2.98 -1.41
N GLY A 203 10.35 2.16 -0.92
CA GLY A 203 10.59 1.11 0.06
C GLY A 203 10.77 1.60 1.50
N HIS A 204 10.58 2.89 1.79
CA HIS A 204 10.76 3.39 3.16
C HIS A 204 9.82 2.73 4.17
N LEU A 205 8.59 2.42 3.75
CA LEU A 205 7.55 1.79 4.55
C LEU A 205 7.00 0.53 3.85
N PRO A 206 6.40 -0.41 4.59
CA PRO A 206 6.33 -0.49 6.06
C PRO A 206 7.67 -0.88 6.71
N LEU A 207 7.83 -0.62 8.00
CA LEU A 207 9.05 -0.89 8.75
C LEU A 207 9.16 -2.36 9.19
N SER A 208 10.40 -2.84 9.25
CA SER A 208 10.77 -4.08 9.92
C SER A 208 11.90 -3.77 10.90
N ASN A 209 11.70 -4.05 12.19
CA ASN A 209 12.62 -3.63 13.24
C ASN A 209 13.95 -4.42 13.18
N GLN A 210 15.05 -3.72 12.89
CA GLN A 210 16.39 -4.31 12.75
C GLN A 210 17.14 -4.50 14.08
N LEU A 211 16.57 -4.13 15.24
CA LEU A 211 17.19 -4.37 16.56
C LEU A 211 17.43 -5.87 16.86
N ARG A 212 16.72 -6.77 16.18
CA ARG A 212 16.86 -8.24 16.30
C ARG A 212 17.55 -8.86 15.08
N GLY A 213 18.21 -8.04 14.26
CA GLY A 213 18.89 -8.45 13.03
C GLY A 213 17.94 -8.67 11.86
N VAL A 214 18.53 -9.11 10.74
CA VAL A 214 17.87 -9.11 9.41
C VAL A 214 16.94 -10.30 9.16
N ARG A 215 16.91 -11.31 10.03
CA ARG A 215 16.26 -12.59 9.73
C ARG A 215 14.76 -12.46 9.44
N VAL A 216 14.08 -11.53 10.11
CA VAL A 216 12.64 -11.28 9.88
C VAL A 216 12.42 -10.71 8.48
N ILE A 217 13.14 -9.65 8.11
CA ILE A 217 12.95 -9.01 6.80
C ILE A 217 13.42 -9.92 5.65
N ASP A 218 14.45 -10.73 5.88
CA ASP A 218 14.92 -11.75 4.94
C ASP A 218 13.85 -12.81 4.70
N ALA A 219 13.22 -13.31 5.78
CA ALA A 219 12.08 -14.22 5.67
C ALA A 219 10.89 -13.58 4.96
N ILE A 220 10.63 -12.29 5.16
CA ILE A 220 9.60 -11.56 4.39
C ILE A 220 9.99 -11.58 2.91
N PHE A 221 11.19 -11.14 2.52
CA PHE A 221 11.59 -11.02 1.11
C PHE A 221 11.74 -12.35 0.37
N THR A 222 12.01 -13.43 1.09
CA THR A 222 12.13 -14.79 0.53
C THR A 222 10.82 -15.57 0.58
N HIS A 223 9.75 -14.99 1.15
CA HIS A 223 8.45 -15.61 1.26
C HIS A 223 7.87 -15.99 -0.12
N PRO A 224 7.22 -17.17 -0.28
CA PRO A 224 6.68 -17.63 -1.56
C PRO A 224 5.54 -16.77 -2.12
N ALA A 225 4.99 -15.84 -1.32
CA ALA A 225 3.99 -14.87 -1.77
C ALA A 225 4.46 -14.03 -2.98
N TRP A 226 5.77 -13.81 -3.12
CA TRP A 226 6.32 -12.97 -4.20
C TRP A 226 6.67 -13.74 -5.48
N THR A 227 6.62 -15.07 -5.43
CA THR A 227 7.00 -15.94 -6.55
C THR A 227 5.82 -16.70 -7.13
N LYS A 228 4.69 -16.76 -6.40
CA LYS A 228 3.44 -17.37 -6.86
C LYS A 228 2.51 -16.28 -7.40
N GLN A 229 2.83 -15.79 -8.58
CA GLN A 229 1.85 -15.16 -9.47
C GLN A 229 1.91 -15.96 -10.77
N ASP A 230 1.29 -17.13 -10.74
CA ASP A 230 0.85 -17.85 -11.95
C ASP A 230 -0.63 -17.52 -12.17
#